data_AF-A0A2H5YDQ7-F1
#
_entry.id   AF-A0A2H5YDQ7-F1
#
_cell.length_a   1.000
_cell.length_b   1.000
_cell.length_c   1.000
_cell.angle_alpha   90.00
_cell.angle_beta   90.00
_cell.angle_gamma   90.00
#
_symmetry.space_group_name_H-M   'P 1'
#
loop_
_entity.id
_entity.type
_entity.pdbx_description
1 polymer ?
#
loop_
_entity_poly.entity_id
_entity_poly.type
_entity_poly.pdbx_seq_one_letter_code
_entity_poly.pdbx_strand_id
1 'polypeptide(L)' 'MRLPSVEAFLEYARPVFQETERFIAGLSDADLDRPVLVKPLGEHPLRFFLGTTLLTHGYGHLGEIWCLKGMQGLPGSPI' A
#
# COMPACT_ATOMS: atom_id res chain seq x y z
N MET A 1 -18.18 5.38 4.30
CA MET A 1 -17.87 5.00 2.90
C MET A 1 -18.40 3.59 2.67
N ARG A 2 -19.11 3.33 1.56
CA ARG A 2 -19.59 1.98 1.20
C ARG A 2 -19.09 1.67 -0.19
N LEU A 3 -18.42 0.52 -0.35
CA LEU A 3 -18.01 0.03 -1.67
C LEU A 3 -19.21 -0.65 -2.34
N PRO A 4 -19.43 -0.43 -3.65
CA PRO A 4 -20.60 -0.95 -4.35
C PRO A 4 -20.55 -2.48 -4.56
N SER A 5 -19.36 -3.03 -4.86
CA SER A 5 -19.10 -4.47 -4.88
C SER A 5 -17.59 -4.74 -4.83
N VAL A 6 -17.20 -6.01 -4.69
CA VAL A 6 -15.79 -6.42 -4.77
C VAL A 6 -15.25 -6.22 -6.18
N GLU A 7 -16.04 -6.52 -7.20
CA GLU A 7 -15.68 -6.39 -8.62
C GLU A 7 -15.38 -4.93 -8.97
N ALA A 8 -16.28 -4.02 -8.58
CA ALA A 8 -16.10 -2.59 -8.80
C ALA A 8 -14.88 -2.03 -8.03
N PHE A 9 -14.61 -2.56 -6.84
CA PHE A 9 -13.37 -2.21 -6.13
C PHE A 9 -12.13 -2.72 -6.86
N LEU A 10 -12.14 -3.96 -7.38
CA LEU A 10 -11.02 -4.54 -8.10
C LEU A 10 -10.76 -3.84 -9.45
N GLU A 11 -11.81 -3.36 -10.13
CA GLU A 11 -11.69 -2.56 -11.35
C GLU A 11 -10.89 -1.28 -11.10
N TYR A 12 -11.10 -0.63 -9.95
CA TYR A 12 -10.29 0.51 -9.52
C TYR A 12 -8.91 0.10 -9.01
N ALA A 13 -8.83 -0.95 -8.18
CA ALA A 13 -7.60 -1.31 -7.49
C ALA A 13 -6.51 -1.77 -8.47
N ARG A 14 -6.85 -2.56 -9.49
CA ARG A 14 -5.87 -3.10 -10.45
C ARG A 14 -5.04 -2.01 -11.15
N PRO A 15 -5.62 -1.00 -11.81
CA PRO A 15 -4.82 0.05 -12.44
C PRO A 15 -4.04 0.88 -11.40
N VAL A 16 -4.60 1.14 -10.21
CA VAL A 16 -3.87 1.85 -9.15
C VAL A 16 -2.62 1.09 -8.72
N PHE A 17 -2.72 -0.22 -8.54
CA PHE A 17 -1.57 -1.06 -8.24
C PHE A 17 -0.54 -1.04 -9.38
N GLN A 18 -0.98 -1.16 -10.64
CA GLN A 18 -0.08 -1.11 -11.80
C GLN A 18 0.65 0.24 -11.93
N GLU A 19 -0.03 1.35 -11.69
CA GLU A 19 0.61 2.68 -11.69
C GLU A 19 1.55 2.86 -10.50
N THR A 20 1.21 2.29 -9.34
CA THR A 20 2.09 2.31 -8.16
C THR A 20 3.36 1.51 -8.42
N GLU A 21 3.26 0.32 -9.02
CA GLU A 21 4.41 -0.48 -9.43
C GLU A 21 5.29 0.27 -10.44
N ARG A 22 4.68 0.89 -11.46
CA ARG A 22 5.40 1.72 -12.43
C ARG A 22 6.10 2.92 -11.79
N PHE A 23 5.43 3.60 -10.86
CA PHE A 23 6.01 4.71 -10.12
C PHE A 23 7.25 4.26 -9.34
N ILE A 24 7.14 3.19 -8.55
CA ILE A 24 8.25 2.66 -7.74
C ILE A 24 9.39 2.19 -8.62
N ALA A 25 9.09 1.47 -9.71
CA ALA A 25 10.10 0.96 -10.64
C ALA A 25 10.87 2.08 -11.39
N GLY A 26 10.27 3.26 -11.51
CA GLY A 26 10.89 4.42 -12.15
C GLY A 26 11.75 5.28 -11.22
N LEU A 27 11.79 5.01 -9.91
CA LEU A 27 12.57 5.80 -8.96
C LEU A 27 14.07 5.49 -9.06
N SER A 28 14.88 6.52 -9.05
CA SER A 28 16.31 6.44 -8.77
C SER A 28 16.58 6.58 -7.26
N ASP A 29 17.79 6.24 -6.83
CA ASP A 29 18.21 6.45 -5.43
C ASP A 29 18.14 7.93 -5.02
N ALA A 30 18.47 8.85 -5.94
CA ALA A 30 18.38 10.28 -5.68
C ALA A 30 16.94 10.75 -5.44
N ASP A 31 15.95 10.10 -6.06
CA ASP A 31 14.53 10.42 -5.84
C ASP A 31 14.08 10.09 -4.41
N LEU A 32 14.75 9.18 -3.72
CA LEU A 32 14.43 8.79 -2.34
C LEU A 32 14.77 9.88 -1.32
N ASP A 33 15.66 10.81 -1.68
CA ASP A 33 16.07 11.97 -0.88
C ASP A 33 15.24 13.21 -1.13
N ARG A 34 14.46 13.27 -2.23
CA ARG A 34 13.68 14.46 -2.55
C ARG A 34 12.62 14.75 -1.47
N PRO A 35 12.44 16.02 -1.06
CA PRO A 35 11.41 16.37 -0.11
C PRO A 35 10.02 16.22 -0.73
N VAL A 36 9.08 15.71 0.06
CA VAL A 36 7.68 15.55 -0.30
C VAL A 36 6.82 16.05 0.86
N LEU A 37 5.87 16.93 0.56
CA LEU A 37 4.87 17.36 1.52
C LEU A 37 3.65 16.43 1.47
N VAL A 38 3.38 15.72 2.57
CA VAL A 38 2.17 14.91 2.73
C VAL A 38 1.40 15.45 3.93
N LYS A 39 0.16 15.92 3.72
CA LYS A 39 -0.68 16.40 4.83
C LYS A 39 -1.46 15.23 5.44
N PRO A 40 -1.59 15.15 6.78
CA PRO A 40 -1.10 16.09 7.80
C PRO A 40 0.33 15.81 8.31
N LEU A 41 1.05 14.87 7.70
CA LEU A 41 2.34 14.34 8.17
C LEU A 41 3.53 15.30 8.02
N GLY A 42 3.41 16.37 7.23
CA GLY A 42 4.47 17.35 7.02
C GLY A 42 5.38 17.01 5.84
N GLU A 43 6.53 17.68 5.79
CA GLU A 43 7.52 17.53 4.72
C GLU A 43 8.64 16.59 5.15
N HIS A 44 8.85 15.51 4.40
CA HIS A 44 9.89 14.52 4.64
C HIS A 44 10.47 14.00 3.32
N PRO A 45 11.68 13.41 3.33
CA PRO A 45 12.20 12.71 2.15
C PRO A 45 11.26 11.58 1.70
N LEU A 46 11.17 11.32 0.39
CA LEU A 46 10.28 10.30 -0.16
C LEU A 46 10.45 8.93 0.52
N ARG A 47 11.68 8.51 0.82
CA ARG A 47 11.95 7.24 1.52
C ARG A 47 11.22 7.10 2.85
N PHE A 48 11.00 8.20 3.56
CA PHE A 48 10.31 8.19 4.84
C PHE A 48 8.89 7.71 4.65
N PHE A 49 8.17 8.23 3.65
CA PHE A 49 6.79 7.84 3.37
C PHE A 49 6.67 6.44 2.77
N LEU A 50 7.60 6.05 1.90
CA LEU A 50 7.63 4.69 1.37
C LEU A 50 7.88 3.66 2.49
N GLY A 51 8.87 3.91 3.35
CA GLY A 51 9.25 3.02 4.44
C GLY A 51 8.22 2.95 5.57
N THR A 52 7.64 4.09 5.95
CA THR A 52 6.67 4.16 7.04
C THR A 52 5.27 4.00 6.48
N THR A 53 4.68 5.05 5.91
CA THR A 53 3.28 5.09 5.53
C THR A 53 2.89 4.00 4.55
N LEU A 54 3.66 3.74 3.49
CA LEU A 54 3.27 2.74 2.49
C LEU A 54 3.48 1.32 3.02
N LEU A 55 4.71 0.98 3.43
CA LEU A 55 5.05 -0.39 3.81
C LEU A 55 4.42 -0.81 5.15
N THR A 56 4.53 -0.02 6.22
CA THR A 56 3.99 -0.46 7.52
C THR A 56 2.46 -0.57 7.52
N HIS A 57 1.77 0.34 6.83
CA HIS A 57 0.32 0.25 6.67
C HIS A 57 -0.08 -0.96 5.84
N GLY A 58 0.65 -1.22 4.74
CA GLY A 58 0.42 -2.39 3.89
C GLY A 58 0.57 -3.70 4.66
N TYR A 59 1.65 -3.88 5.42
CA TYR A 59 1.87 -5.08 6.24
C TYR A 59 0.84 -5.21 7.37
N GLY A 60 0.41 -4.11 7.97
CA GLY A 60 -0.66 -4.11 8.98
C GLY A 60 -1.96 -4.71 8.44
N HIS A 61 -2.48 -4.16 7.33
CA HIS A 61 -3.68 -4.67 6.70
C HIS A 61 -3.54 -6.10 6.18
N LEU A 62 -2.36 -6.45 5.67
CA LEU A 62 -2.11 -7.83 5.22
C LEU A 62 -2.21 -8.83 6.38
N GLY A 63 -1.68 -8.48 7.55
CA GLY A 63 -1.82 -9.27 8.78
C GLY A 63 -3.27 -9.43 9.22
N GLU A 64 -4.06 -8.36 9.15
CA GLU A 64 -5.50 -8.39 9.44
C GLU A 64 -6.25 -9.33 8.48
N ILE A 65 -5.94 -9.26 7.17
CA ILE A 65 -6.52 -10.15 6.16
C ILE A 65 -6.16 -11.61 6.45
N TRP A 66 -4.91 -11.91 6.81
CA TRP A 66 -4.50 -13.27 7.15
C TRP A 66 -5.23 -13.80 8.39
N CYS A 67 -5.38 -12.96 9.42
CA CYS A 67 -6.16 -13.31 10.60
C CYS A 67 -7.60 -13.67 10.23
N LEU A 68 -8.26 -12.82 9.43
CA LEU A 68 -9.63 -13.06 8.96
C LEU A 68 -9.75 -14.32 8.10
N LYS A 69 -8.77 -14.61 7.24
CA LYS A 69 -8.73 -15.87 6.47
C LYS A 69 -8.63 -17.07 7.41
N GLY A 70 -7.75 -17.02 8.41
CA GLY A 70 -7.59 -18.08 9.41
C GLY A 70 -8.88 -18.36 10.18
N MET A 71 -9.60 -17.31 10.59
CA MET A 71 -10.91 -17.45 11.26
C MET A 71 -11.98 -18.12 10.38
N GLN A 72 -11.82 -18.06 9.05
CA GLN A 72 -12.71 -18.71 8.07
C GLN A 72 -12.24 -20.12 7.68
N GLY A 73 -11.18 -20.65 8.32
CA GLY A 73 -10.58 -21.94 7.95
C GLY A 73 -9.81 -21.90 6.63
N LEU A 74 -9.52 -20.71 6.10
CA LEU A 74 -8.69 -20.54 4.90
C LEU A 74 -7.21 -20.39 5.29
N PRO A 75 -6.27 -20.70 4.38
CA PRO A 75 -4.84 -20.46 4.63
C PRO A 75 -4.55 -18.99 4.96
N GLY A 76 -3.88 -18.74 6.08
CA GLY A 76 -3.45 -17.42 6.55
C GLY A 76 -2.23 -16.88 5.80
N SER A 77 -1.19 -16.48 6.54
CA SER A 77 0.09 -16.04 5.97
C SER A 77 0.68 -17.11 5.05
N PRO A 78 1.13 -16.75 3.83
CA PRO A 78 1.89 -17.65 2.95
C PRO A 78 3.40 -17.58 3.20
N ILE A 79 3.84 -16.68 4.08
CA ILE A 79 5.23 -16.49 4.54
C ILE A 79 5.40 -17.05 5.94
#